data_AF-A0A1T5FAP2-F1
#
_entry.id   AF-A0A1T5FAP2-F1
#
_cell.length_a   1.000
_cell.length_b   1.000
_cell.length_c   1.000
_cell.angle_alpha   90.00
_cell.angle_beta   90.00
_cell.angle_gamma   90.00
#
_symmetry.space_group_name_H-M   'P 1'
#
loop_
_entity.id
_entity.type
_entity.pdbx_description
1 polymer ?
#
loop_
_entity_poly.entity_id
_entity_poly.type
_entity_poly.pdbx_seq_one_letter_code
_entity_poly.pdbx_strand_id
1 'polypeptide(L)'
;MLIFRTYCCSDDKIDFNCPEGHDPFSYLKELSFEGAYKKYSGCNEYIEKRLNHEIEVIHHYGLTDFFLVLWDCIRYAKSQGIFVGPGRGPLPSSMVSYCLDITQLDPMKYDLLFERFLPNNYKGEKEEFLDFDPYRQNEVYDYAIQKYNSNPNSLEITVSQDESLFAVIPSLRLICRTLQIIYKERGQALDLYNIDFTDKNVFDVIGNDFIDDFFIKMSPRSLEELTSGYILHPESDNIWSHKETFDLYIENRRQPAQKYFVNGIYNDIIKTTHGLLIYQEQIIAVLKRIGGFSPEQSNEARRALGRRDTALIKDIRNKFIYGSEKDGISGCISRGITEDEGNSIFTIMEKMAIYAGNKSHFMSYSMLIYQKAWLNYYYPDEYKTAFSEVCNQHKVRCS
;
A
#
# COMPACT_ATOMS: atom_id res chain seq x y z
N MET A 1 -10.22 -12.82 4.34
CA MET A 1 -10.16 -11.74 3.35
C MET A 1 -11.37 -11.87 2.44
N LEU A 2 -12.04 -10.75 2.14
CA LEU A 2 -13.07 -10.70 1.10
C LEU A 2 -12.46 -10.16 -0.19
N ILE A 3 -12.85 -10.77 -1.30
CA ILE A 3 -12.43 -10.40 -2.66
C ILE A 3 -13.65 -9.81 -3.35
N PHE A 4 -13.50 -8.59 -3.85
CA PHE A 4 -14.51 -7.88 -4.62
C PHE A 4 -14.00 -7.75 -6.05
N ARG A 5 -14.72 -8.33 -7.00
CA ARG A 5 -14.36 -8.30 -8.42
C ARG A 5 -15.47 -7.69 -9.23
N THR A 6 -15.15 -6.73 -10.09
CA THR A 6 -16.09 -6.12 -11.03
C THR A 6 -15.58 -6.19 -12.45
N TYR A 7 -16.51 -6.27 -13.39
CA TYR A 7 -16.25 -6.44 -14.82
C TYR A 7 -16.69 -5.15 -15.55
N CYS A 8 -15.86 -4.10 -15.54
CA CYS A 8 -16.22 -2.77 -16.05
C CYS A 8 -16.48 -2.68 -17.57
N CYS A 9 -16.40 -3.80 -18.30
CA CYS A 9 -16.63 -3.88 -19.74
C CYS A 9 -17.82 -4.76 -20.15
N SER A 10 -18.63 -5.25 -19.20
CA SER A 10 -19.93 -5.87 -19.51
C SER A 10 -21.02 -4.81 -19.63
N ASP A 11 -22.07 -5.09 -20.41
CA ASP A 11 -23.30 -4.28 -20.43
C ASP A 11 -24.02 -4.28 -19.04
N ASP A 12 -23.59 -5.19 -18.15
CA ASP A 12 -24.08 -5.39 -16.80
C ASP A 12 -23.32 -4.50 -15.80
N LYS A 13 -23.88 -3.33 -15.48
CA LYS A 13 -23.32 -2.42 -14.46
C LYS A 13 -23.79 -2.77 -13.04
N ILE A 14 -22.94 -2.45 -12.06
CA ILE A 14 -23.35 -2.42 -10.65
C ILE A 14 -24.38 -1.30 -10.50
N ASP A 15 -25.52 -1.60 -9.88
CA ASP A 15 -26.56 -0.62 -9.60
C ASP A 15 -26.47 -0.19 -8.13
N PHE A 16 -25.67 0.84 -7.84
CA PHE A 16 -25.58 1.37 -6.48
C PHE A 16 -26.73 2.35 -6.22
N ASN A 17 -27.61 1.99 -5.27
CA ASN A 17 -28.72 2.85 -4.88
C ASN A 17 -28.25 4.08 -4.10
N CYS A 18 -28.19 5.22 -4.78
CA CYS A 18 -27.77 6.51 -4.21
C CYS A 18 -28.90 7.21 -3.44
N PRO A 19 -28.58 8.09 -2.47
CA PRO A 19 -29.56 8.98 -1.86
C PRO A 19 -30.28 9.87 -2.89
N GLU A 20 -31.48 10.34 -2.55
CA GLU A 20 -32.24 11.26 -3.41
C GLU A 20 -31.41 12.51 -3.76
N GLY A 21 -31.40 12.88 -5.04
CA GLY A 21 -30.62 14.01 -5.55
C GLY A 21 -29.20 13.66 -6.01
N HIS A 22 -28.77 12.41 -5.85
CA HIS A 22 -27.45 11.96 -6.29
C HIS A 22 -27.51 10.89 -7.39
N ASP A 23 -26.54 10.99 -8.30
CA ASP A 23 -26.04 9.86 -9.09
C ASP A 23 -24.76 9.29 -8.43
N PRO A 24 -24.25 8.12 -8.86
CA PRO A 24 -23.04 7.54 -8.27
C PRO A 24 -21.83 8.47 -8.30
N PHE A 25 -21.67 9.27 -9.36
CA PHE A 25 -20.51 10.14 -9.53
C PHE A 25 -20.52 11.31 -8.54
N SER A 26 -21.63 12.02 -8.48
CA SER A 26 -21.86 13.13 -7.55
C SER A 26 -21.77 12.65 -6.10
N TYR A 27 -22.29 11.46 -5.79
CA TYR A 27 -22.21 10.91 -4.44
C TYR A 27 -20.79 10.51 -4.05
N LEU A 28 -20.06 9.81 -4.93
CA LEU A 28 -18.65 9.48 -4.71
C LEU A 28 -17.83 10.76 -4.47
N LYS A 29 -18.08 11.81 -5.26
CA LYS A 29 -17.41 13.10 -5.13
C LYS A 29 -17.71 13.73 -3.78
N GLU A 30 -18.98 13.83 -3.38
CA GLU A 30 -19.37 14.37 -2.08
C GLU A 30 -18.66 13.66 -0.92
N LEU A 31 -18.79 12.33 -0.85
CA LEU A 31 -18.18 11.52 0.22
C LEU A 31 -16.65 11.69 0.26
N SER A 32 -16.01 11.74 -0.91
CA SER A 32 -14.56 11.91 -1.01
C SER A 32 -14.12 13.27 -0.47
N PHE A 33 -14.82 14.35 -0.83
CA PHE A 33 -14.51 15.68 -0.33
C PHE A 33 -14.79 15.82 1.17
N GLU A 34 -15.90 15.27 1.67
CA GLU A 34 -16.17 15.22 3.11
C GLU A 34 -15.06 14.50 3.89
N GLY A 35 -14.60 13.37 3.36
CA GLY A 35 -13.47 12.62 3.92
C GLY A 35 -12.17 13.44 3.92
N ALA A 36 -11.87 14.11 2.82
CA ALA A 36 -10.69 14.98 2.71
C ALA A 36 -10.72 16.14 3.72
N TYR A 37 -11.87 16.79 3.89
CA TYR A 37 -12.04 17.86 4.88
C TYR A 37 -11.77 17.39 6.31
N LYS A 38 -12.23 16.18 6.65
CA LYS A 38 -12.02 15.57 7.97
C LYS A 38 -10.54 15.19 8.19
N LYS A 39 -9.89 14.60 7.19
CA LYS A 39 -8.54 14.02 7.33
C LYS A 39 -7.40 15.02 7.19
N TYR A 40 -7.56 16.03 6.35
CA TYR A 40 -6.51 17.03 6.10
C TYR A 40 -6.68 18.34 6.87
N SER A 41 -7.65 18.41 7.81
CA SER A 41 -7.97 19.64 8.57
C SER A 41 -8.24 20.85 7.65
N GLY A 42 -8.87 20.60 6.49
CA GLY A 42 -9.05 21.54 5.39
C GLY A 42 -8.45 21.03 4.07
N CYS A 43 -9.17 21.23 2.97
CA CYS A 43 -8.70 20.86 1.63
C CYS A 43 -7.89 22.02 1.05
N ASN A 44 -6.57 21.86 0.91
CA ASN A 44 -5.75 22.83 0.17
C ASN A 44 -5.77 22.50 -1.33
N GLU A 45 -5.33 23.45 -2.18
CA GLU A 45 -5.34 23.30 -3.64
C GLU A 45 -4.63 22.02 -4.13
N TYR A 46 -3.56 21.61 -3.43
CA TYR A 46 -2.81 20.40 -3.79
C TYR A 46 -3.61 19.12 -3.53
N ILE A 47 -4.30 19.03 -2.39
CA ILE A 47 -5.23 17.93 -2.07
C ILE A 47 -6.41 17.96 -3.05
N GLU A 48 -7.06 19.11 -3.25
CA GLU A 48 -8.21 19.21 -4.17
C GLU A 48 -7.87 18.77 -5.59
N LYS A 49 -6.70 19.18 -6.10
CA LYS A 49 -6.24 18.80 -7.43
C LYS A 49 -6.04 17.29 -7.56
N ARG A 50 -5.40 16.66 -6.57
CA ARG A 50 -5.22 15.20 -6.57
C ARG A 50 -6.57 14.48 -6.45
N LEU A 51 -7.46 14.93 -5.57
CA LEU A 51 -8.75 14.27 -5.33
C LEU A 51 -9.64 14.31 -6.58
N ASN A 52 -9.78 15.49 -7.18
CA ASN A 52 -10.55 15.65 -8.41
C ASN A 52 -9.98 14.78 -9.53
N HIS A 53 -8.65 14.77 -9.72
CA HIS A 53 -8.03 13.91 -10.73
C HIS A 53 -8.38 12.43 -10.52
N GLU A 54 -8.24 11.92 -9.29
CA GLU A 54 -8.55 10.51 -9.00
C GLU A 54 -10.04 10.18 -9.20
N ILE A 55 -10.95 11.06 -8.74
CA ILE A 55 -12.41 10.89 -8.92
C ILE A 55 -12.77 10.81 -10.40
N GLU A 56 -12.24 11.73 -11.22
CA GLU A 56 -12.48 11.76 -12.67
C GLU A 56 -11.95 10.50 -13.35
N VAL A 57 -10.77 10.01 -12.96
CA VAL A 57 -10.19 8.78 -13.52
C VAL A 57 -11.02 7.54 -13.11
N ILE A 58 -11.44 7.45 -11.85
CA ILE A 58 -12.32 6.37 -11.37
C ILE A 58 -13.64 6.38 -12.14
N HIS A 59 -14.22 7.55 -12.37
CA HIS A 59 -15.46 7.70 -13.14
C HIS A 59 -15.29 7.32 -14.61
N HIS A 60 -14.21 7.81 -15.24
CA HIS A 60 -13.89 7.51 -16.62
C HIS A 60 -13.80 6.00 -16.88
N TYR A 61 -13.25 5.24 -15.93
CA TYR A 61 -13.16 3.77 -16.01
C TYR A 61 -14.41 3.02 -15.55
N GLY A 62 -15.50 3.71 -15.19
CA GLY A 62 -16.73 3.07 -14.75
C GLY A 62 -16.61 2.36 -13.39
N LEU A 63 -15.69 2.79 -12.54
CA LEU A 63 -15.43 2.20 -11.22
C LEU A 63 -16.16 2.91 -10.08
N THR A 64 -16.99 3.90 -10.39
CA THR A 64 -17.70 4.71 -9.39
C THR A 64 -18.55 3.86 -8.45
N ASP A 65 -19.48 3.08 -8.99
CA ASP A 65 -20.35 2.18 -8.21
C ASP A 65 -19.55 1.15 -7.41
N PHE A 66 -18.47 0.62 -8.01
CA PHE A 66 -17.57 -0.31 -7.33
C PHE A 66 -16.96 0.32 -6.07
N PHE A 67 -16.44 1.54 -6.17
CA PHE A 67 -15.91 2.27 -5.01
C PHE A 67 -16.97 2.54 -3.94
N LEU A 68 -18.21 2.86 -4.35
CA LEU A 68 -19.32 3.05 -3.41
C LEU A 68 -19.71 1.75 -2.70
N VAL A 69 -19.68 0.60 -3.39
CA VAL A 69 -19.88 -0.71 -2.76
C VAL A 69 -18.78 -1.00 -1.72
N LEU A 70 -17.51 -0.77 -2.07
CA LEU A 70 -16.40 -0.95 -1.12
C LEU A 70 -16.57 -0.05 0.11
N TRP A 71 -16.86 1.24 -0.10
CA TRP A 71 -17.14 2.20 0.97
C TRP A 71 -18.29 1.74 1.87
N ASP A 72 -19.40 1.30 1.30
CA ASP A 72 -20.58 0.89 2.06
C ASP A 72 -20.31 -0.37 2.91
N CYS A 73 -19.58 -1.35 2.37
CA CYS A 73 -19.18 -2.55 3.12
C CYS A 73 -18.24 -2.20 4.28
N ILE A 74 -17.28 -1.29 4.06
CA ILE A 74 -16.35 -0.81 5.09
C ILE A 74 -17.10 -0.04 6.19
N ARG A 75 -18.01 0.86 5.79
CA ARG A 75 -18.88 1.61 6.70
C ARG A 75 -19.73 0.66 7.55
N TYR A 76 -20.35 -0.35 6.92
CA TYR A 76 -21.12 -1.37 7.63
C TYR A 76 -20.25 -2.10 8.66
N ALA A 77 -19.10 -2.62 8.25
CA ALA A 77 -18.17 -3.32 9.13
C ALA A 77 -17.82 -2.46 10.37
N LYS A 78 -17.39 -1.21 10.15
CA LYS A 78 -17.07 -0.29 11.24
C LYS A 78 -18.27 -0.01 12.15
N SER A 79 -19.48 0.13 11.60
CA SER A 79 -20.71 0.34 12.40
C SER A 79 -21.07 -0.86 13.30
N GLN A 80 -20.65 -2.07 12.92
CA GLN A 80 -20.83 -3.30 13.70
C GLN A 80 -19.63 -3.60 14.63
N GLY A 81 -18.66 -2.68 14.72
CA GLY A 81 -17.43 -2.90 15.48
C GLY A 81 -16.52 -3.99 14.90
N ILE A 82 -16.64 -4.29 13.61
CA ILE A 82 -15.77 -5.23 12.89
C ILE A 82 -14.52 -4.47 12.48
N PHE A 83 -13.36 -4.93 12.95
CA PHE A 83 -12.08 -4.31 12.59
C PHE A 83 -11.79 -4.51 11.10
N VAL A 84 -11.22 -3.49 10.46
CA VAL A 84 -10.85 -3.47 9.05
C VAL A 84 -9.35 -3.20 8.96
N GLY A 85 -8.63 -4.00 8.19
CA GLY A 85 -7.21 -3.80 7.95
C GLY A 85 -6.92 -2.49 7.19
N PRO A 86 -5.65 -2.04 7.18
CA PRO A 86 -5.25 -0.77 6.58
C PRO A 86 -5.37 -0.71 5.03
N GLY A 87 -5.65 -1.85 4.40
CA GLY A 87 -5.64 -2.04 2.95
C GLY A 87 -4.42 -2.84 2.49
N ARG A 88 -4.44 -3.29 1.24
CA ARG A 88 -3.32 -4.05 0.64
C ARG A 88 -3.19 -3.80 -0.85
N GLY A 89 -2.14 -4.36 -1.43
CA GLY A 89 -1.77 -4.12 -2.82
C GLY A 89 -1.57 -2.61 -3.07
N PRO A 90 -1.95 -2.13 -4.27
CA PRO A 90 -1.80 -0.73 -4.62
C PRO A 90 -2.96 0.16 -4.13
N LEU A 91 -4.09 -0.40 -3.68
CA LEU A 91 -5.29 0.36 -3.25
C LEU A 91 -4.99 1.51 -2.28
N PRO A 92 -4.08 1.39 -1.29
CA PRO A 92 -3.76 2.49 -0.39
C PRO A 92 -3.03 3.67 -1.04
N SER A 93 -2.67 3.58 -2.33
CA SER A 93 -2.13 4.71 -3.10
C SER A 93 -3.22 5.67 -3.62
N SER A 94 -4.49 5.30 -3.46
CA SER A 94 -5.66 6.11 -3.82
C SER A 94 -6.08 7.01 -2.66
N MET A 95 -6.08 8.32 -2.90
CA MET A 95 -6.59 9.30 -1.97
C MET A 95 -8.11 9.22 -1.85
N VAL A 96 -8.83 8.83 -2.91
CA VAL A 96 -10.26 8.52 -2.82
C VAL A 96 -10.49 7.38 -1.83
N SER A 97 -9.72 6.30 -1.91
CA SER A 97 -9.83 5.17 -0.96
C SER A 97 -9.53 5.58 0.48
N TYR A 98 -8.53 6.45 0.68
CA TYR A 98 -8.21 6.98 2.00
C TYR A 98 -9.32 7.88 2.54
N CYS A 99 -9.89 8.77 1.72
CA CYS A 99 -10.97 9.69 2.13
C CYS A 99 -12.27 8.94 2.47
N LEU A 100 -12.55 7.85 1.76
CA LEU A 100 -13.69 6.97 2.01
C LEU A 100 -13.45 5.95 3.15
N ASP A 101 -12.33 6.03 3.85
CA ASP A 101 -11.95 5.10 4.91
C ASP A 101 -11.78 3.62 4.48
N ILE A 102 -11.77 3.36 3.17
CA ILE A 102 -11.47 2.04 2.59
C ILE A 102 -10.04 1.63 2.94
N THR A 103 -9.11 2.60 2.96
CA THR A 103 -7.73 2.39 3.39
C THR A 103 -7.36 3.37 4.51
N GLN A 104 -6.33 3.01 5.29
CA GLN A 104 -5.90 3.80 6.45
C GLN A 104 -4.60 4.57 6.21
N LEU A 105 -3.89 4.24 5.13
CA LEU A 105 -2.63 4.89 4.77
C LEU A 105 -2.89 6.20 4.00
N ASP A 106 -2.30 7.30 4.47
CA ASP A 106 -2.35 8.61 3.80
C ASP A 106 -1.39 8.62 2.59
N PRO A 107 -1.90 8.63 1.35
CA PRO A 107 -1.04 8.58 0.16
C PRO A 107 -0.26 9.88 -0.06
N MET A 108 -0.72 11.01 0.47
CA MET A 108 -0.06 12.30 0.29
C MET A 108 1.14 12.43 1.23
N LYS A 109 0.98 12.00 2.48
CA LYS A 109 2.08 11.96 3.47
C LYS A 109 3.24 11.08 3.00
N TYR A 110 2.94 9.94 2.37
CA TYR A 110 3.94 8.95 2.00
C TYR A 110 4.31 8.94 0.51
N ASP A 111 3.88 9.96 -0.26
CA ASP A 111 4.15 10.11 -1.70
C ASP A 111 3.83 8.84 -2.50
N LEU A 112 2.61 8.33 -2.31
CA LEU A 112 2.11 7.14 -3.00
C LEU A 112 1.47 7.52 -4.34
N LEU A 113 1.73 6.69 -5.35
CA LEU A 113 1.39 6.97 -6.74
C LEU A 113 0.04 6.35 -7.09
N PHE A 114 -0.97 7.17 -7.38
CA PHE A 114 -2.31 6.70 -7.77
C PHE A 114 -2.27 5.83 -9.02
N GLU A 115 -1.41 6.16 -9.98
CA GLU A 115 -1.25 5.43 -11.24
C GLU A 115 -0.71 4.01 -11.02
N ARG A 116 -0.15 3.72 -9.82
CA ARG A 116 0.22 2.36 -9.42
C ARG A 116 -1.00 1.50 -9.14
N PHE A 117 -2.08 2.12 -8.65
CA PHE A 117 -3.39 1.53 -8.41
C PHE A 117 -4.22 1.49 -9.69
N LEU A 118 -4.42 2.63 -10.33
CA LEU A 118 -5.26 2.76 -11.52
C LEU A 118 -4.49 3.49 -12.63
N PRO A 119 -3.81 2.75 -13.52
CA PRO A 119 -3.05 3.36 -14.61
C PRO A 119 -3.98 3.93 -15.68
N ASN A 120 -3.53 4.97 -16.40
CA ASN A 120 -4.31 5.63 -17.46
C ASN A 120 -4.58 4.78 -18.73
N ASN A 121 -4.16 3.53 -18.75
CA ASN A 121 -4.52 2.55 -19.78
C ASN A 121 -5.24 1.32 -19.19
N TYR A 122 -5.91 1.51 -18.05
CA TYR A 122 -6.68 0.48 -17.38
C TYR A 122 -7.72 -0.14 -18.34
N LYS A 123 -7.83 -1.47 -18.31
CA LYS A 123 -8.74 -2.25 -19.16
C LYS A 123 -9.40 -3.34 -18.34
N GLY A 124 -10.71 -3.49 -18.50
CA GLY A 124 -11.45 -4.68 -18.11
C GLY A 124 -11.84 -4.76 -16.64
N GLU A 125 -11.35 -5.81 -15.98
CA GLU A 125 -11.78 -6.28 -14.67
C GLU A 125 -10.97 -5.64 -13.53
N LYS A 126 -11.65 -5.28 -12.43
CA LYS A 126 -10.99 -4.82 -11.20
C LYS A 126 -11.26 -5.82 -10.11
N GLU A 127 -10.19 -6.27 -9.47
CA GLU A 127 -10.27 -7.05 -8.24
C GLU A 127 -9.64 -6.25 -7.11
N GLU A 128 -10.33 -6.18 -5.99
CA GLU A 128 -9.86 -5.58 -4.75
C GLU A 128 -10.03 -6.53 -3.57
N PHE A 129 -9.06 -6.47 -2.68
CA PHE A 129 -8.95 -7.34 -1.53
C PHE A 129 -9.11 -6.52 -0.26
N LEU A 130 -10.19 -6.78 0.47
CA LEU A 130 -10.47 -6.11 1.73
C LEU A 130 -10.28 -7.08 2.90
N ASP A 131 -9.50 -6.60 3.86
CA ASP A 131 -9.15 -7.33 5.06
C ASP A 131 -10.09 -6.92 6.19
N PHE A 132 -10.87 -7.88 6.68
CA PHE A 132 -11.76 -7.71 7.83
C PHE A 132 -11.29 -8.60 8.97
N ASP A 133 -11.83 -8.36 10.17
CA ASP A 133 -11.72 -9.27 11.31
C ASP A 133 -12.00 -10.72 10.84
N PRO A 134 -11.00 -11.61 10.88
CA PRO A 134 -11.15 -12.98 10.37
C PRO A 134 -12.25 -13.77 11.08
N TYR A 135 -12.61 -13.41 12.32
CA TYR A 135 -13.67 -14.05 13.09
C TYR A 135 -15.08 -13.56 12.70
N ARG A 136 -15.17 -12.39 12.04
CA ARG A 136 -16.45 -11.69 11.76
C ARG A 136 -16.64 -11.30 10.30
N GLN A 137 -15.68 -11.59 9.42
CA GLN A 137 -15.75 -11.24 7.98
C GLN A 137 -17.00 -11.77 7.27
N ASN A 138 -17.57 -12.90 7.73
CA ASN A 138 -18.77 -13.46 7.13
C ASN A 138 -19.99 -12.55 7.35
N GLU A 139 -20.05 -11.78 8.43
CA GLU A 139 -21.13 -10.80 8.65
C GLU A 139 -21.11 -9.70 7.56
N VAL A 140 -19.92 -9.31 7.11
CA VAL A 140 -19.75 -8.32 6.03
C VAL A 140 -20.06 -8.95 4.68
N TYR A 141 -19.64 -10.20 4.46
CA TYR A 141 -19.98 -10.96 3.26
C TYR A 141 -21.50 -11.12 3.11
N ASP A 142 -22.19 -11.57 4.16
CA ASP A 142 -23.63 -11.78 4.15
C ASP A 142 -24.38 -10.46 3.87
N TYR A 143 -23.96 -9.36 4.50
CA TYR A 143 -24.47 -8.02 4.22
C TYR A 143 -24.30 -7.63 2.75
N ALA A 144 -23.09 -7.79 2.21
CA ALA A 144 -22.77 -7.40 0.85
C ALA A 144 -23.53 -8.25 -0.19
N ILE A 145 -23.63 -9.57 0.05
CA ILE A 145 -24.38 -10.47 -0.82
C ILE A 145 -25.87 -10.14 -0.79
N GLN A 146 -26.45 -9.91 0.40
CA GLN A 146 -27.86 -9.55 0.52
C GLN A 146 -28.20 -8.25 -0.23
N LYS A 147 -27.27 -7.29 -0.24
CA LYS A 147 -27.51 -5.96 -0.81
C LYS A 147 -27.15 -5.86 -2.31
N TYR A 148 -26.12 -6.56 -2.77
CA TYR A 148 -25.51 -6.34 -4.09
C TYR A 148 -25.45 -7.57 -5.01
N ASN A 149 -25.77 -8.78 -4.53
CA ASN A 149 -25.70 -9.99 -5.37
C ASN A 149 -26.89 -10.16 -6.33
N SER A 150 -27.64 -9.10 -6.62
CA SER A 150 -28.74 -9.10 -7.59
C SER A 150 -28.26 -9.27 -9.03
N ASN A 151 -27.01 -8.90 -9.33
CA ASN A 151 -26.40 -9.06 -10.66
C ASN A 151 -24.96 -9.60 -10.58
N PRO A 152 -24.77 -10.93 -10.50
CA PRO A 152 -23.45 -11.55 -10.34
C PRO A 152 -22.52 -11.35 -11.56
N ASN A 153 -23.04 -10.92 -12.72
CA ASN A 153 -22.22 -10.59 -13.89
C ASN A 153 -21.53 -9.22 -13.77
N SER A 154 -21.97 -8.38 -12.82
CA SER A 154 -21.44 -7.02 -12.61
C SER A 154 -20.47 -6.93 -11.43
N LEU A 155 -20.76 -7.71 -10.38
CA LEU A 155 -20.01 -7.77 -9.13
C LEU A 155 -20.00 -9.19 -8.60
N GLU A 156 -18.80 -9.73 -8.41
CA GLU A 156 -18.54 -10.98 -7.72
C GLU A 156 -17.90 -10.67 -6.37
N ILE A 157 -18.46 -11.25 -5.30
CA ILE A 157 -17.92 -11.14 -3.94
C ILE A 157 -17.63 -12.55 -3.45
N THR A 158 -16.39 -12.82 -3.06
CA THR A 158 -15.98 -14.14 -2.55
C THR A 158 -15.19 -14.03 -1.26
N VAL A 159 -15.23 -15.11 -0.47
CA VAL A 159 -14.37 -15.27 0.70
C VAL A 159 -13.13 -16.04 0.27
N SER A 160 -11.95 -15.43 0.42
CA SER A 160 -10.71 -16.14 0.16
C SER A 160 -10.45 -17.21 1.22
N GLN A 161 -10.18 -18.43 0.77
CA GLN A 161 -9.72 -19.56 1.59
C GLN A 161 -8.18 -19.56 1.73
N ASP A 162 -7.50 -18.59 1.13
CA ASP A 162 -6.04 -18.57 1.09
C ASP A 162 -5.46 -18.07 2.43
N GLU A 163 -4.93 -19.01 3.21
CA GLU A 163 -4.19 -18.73 4.43
C GLU A 163 -2.70 -18.39 4.17
N SER A 164 -2.21 -18.48 2.92
CA SER A 164 -0.81 -18.22 2.54
C SER A 164 -0.41 -16.73 2.56
N LEU A 165 -1.30 -15.85 3.01
CA LEU A 165 -1.02 -14.44 3.25
C LEU A 165 -0.27 -14.28 4.59
N PHE A 166 0.95 -14.83 4.62
CA PHE A 166 1.75 -15.17 5.80
C PHE A 166 1.84 -14.06 6.88
N ALA A 167 1.71 -12.78 6.53
CA ALA A 167 1.82 -11.69 7.51
C ALA A 167 0.48 -11.03 7.92
N VAL A 168 -0.52 -10.94 7.03
CA VAL A 168 -1.70 -10.11 7.29
C VAL A 168 -2.74 -10.84 8.11
N ILE A 169 -3.15 -12.02 7.66
CA ILE A 169 -4.22 -12.76 8.32
C ILE A 169 -3.81 -13.16 9.74
N PRO A 170 -2.57 -13.66 9.99
CA PRO A 170 -2.12 -13.91 11.35
C PRO A 170 -2.08 -12.65 12.23
N SER A 171 -1.58 -11.52 11.69
CA SER A 171 -1.54 -10.26 12.44
C SER A 171 -2.95 -9.74 12.77
N LEU A 172 -3.88 -9.82 11.82
CA LEU A 172 -5.28 -9.44 12.04
C LEU A 172 -5.97 -10.34 13.05
N ARG A 173 -5.76 -11.67 12.99
CA ARG A 173 -6.31 -12.61 13.98
C ARG A 173 -5.86 -12.19 15.39
N LEU A 174 -4.57 -11.92 15.57
CA LEU A 174 -4.01 -11.52 16.86
C LEU A 174 -4.53 -10.15 17.33
N ILE A 175 -4.56 -9.14 16.45
CA ILE A 175 -5.11 -7.82 16.76
C ILE A 175 -6.57 -7.94 17.19
N CYS A 176 -7.41 -8.57 16.36
CA CYS A 176 -8.85 -8.69 16.63
C CYS A 176 -9.11 -9.49 17.89
N ARG A 177 -8.34 -10.56 18.13
CA ARG A 177 -8.46 -11.34 19.36
C ARG A 177 -8.08 -10.52 20.60
N THR A 178 -7.01 -9.75 20.51
CA THR A 178 -6.60 -8.85 21.61
C THR A 178 -7.68 -7.81 21.89
N LEU A 179 -8.27 -7.19 20.86
CA LEU A 179 -9.38 -6.23 21.00
C LEU A 179 -10.60 -6.86 21.68
N GLN A 180 -10.96 -8.10 21.33
CA GLN A 180 -12.06 -8.83 21.97
C GLN A 180 -11.80 -9.05 23.47
N ILE A 181 -10.57 -9.43 23.85
CA ILE A 181 -10.20 -9.64 25.25
C ILE A 181 -10.26 -8.31 26.01
N ILE A 182 -9.68 -7.24 25.47
CA ILE A 182 -9.71 -5.89 26.08
C ILE A 182 -11.14 -5.43 26.31
N TYR A 183 -12.02 -5.58 25.32
CA TYR A 183 -13.42 -5.22 25.47
C TYR A 183 -14.11 -6.07 26.55
N LYS A 184 -13.88 -7.38 26.58
CA LYS A 184 -14.47 -8.30 27.56
C LYS A 184 -14.01 -8.02 28.99
N GLU A 185 -12.72 -7.76 29.19
CA GLU A 185 -12.12 -7.64 30.52
C GLU A 185 -12.18 -6.22 31.07
N ARG A 186 -12.09 -5.21 30.20
CA ARG A 186 -12.03 -3.79 30.59
C ARG A 186 -13.25 -2.98 30.18
N GLY A 187 -14.15 -3.51 29.35
CA GLY A 187 -15.27 -2.76 28.79
C GLY A 187 -14.85 -1.65 27.80
N GLN A 188 -13.59 -1.66 27.35
CA GLN A 188 -13.02 -0.61 26.51
C GLN A 188 -13.08 -0.99 25.03
N ALA A 189 -13.75 -0.18 24.21
CA ALA A 189 -13.67 -0.27 22.76
C ALA A 189 -12.52 0.61 22.26
N LEU A 190 -11.47 -0.02 21.72
CA LEU A 190 -10.29 0.68 21.22
C LEU A 190 -10.43 1.07 19.77
N ASP A 191 -9.97 2.29 19.46
CA ASP A 191 -9.85 2.80 18.10
C ASP A 191 -8.39 2.75 17.64
N LEU A 192 -8.03 1.66 16.95
CA LEU A 192 -6.69 1.50 16.38
C LEU A 192 -6.45 2.31 15.11
N TYR A 193 -7.48 2.96 14.55
CA TYR A 193 -7.33 3.80 13.36
C TYR A 193 -6.66 5.14 13.68
N ASN A 194 -6.76 5.59 14.93
CA ASN A 194 -6.31 6.92 15.38
C ASN A 194 -5.16 6.88 16.41
N ILE A 195 -4.40 5.78 16.48
CA ILE A 195 -3.21 5.71 17.34
C ILE A 195 -2.05 6.56 16.79
N ASP A 196 -1.15 6.99 17.68
CA ASP A 196 0.05 7.73 17.31
C ASP A 196 1.10 6.79 16.70
N PHE A 197 1.29 6.87 15.38
CA PHE A 197 2.33 6.12 14.65
C PHE A 197 3.76 6.71 14.80
N THR A 198 3.96 7.62 15.75
CA THR A 198 5.28 8.21 16.08
C THR A 198 5.75 7.89 17.51
N ASP A 199 4.99 7.08 18.26
CA ASP A 199 5.34 6.71 19.63
C ASP A 199 6.65 5.91 19.66
N LYS A 200 7.66 6.52 20.30
CA LYS A 200 9.02 5.97 20.43
C LYS A 200 9.04 4.69 21.25
N ASN A 201 8.17 4.56 22.25
CA ASN A 201 8.15 3.38 23.11
C ASN A 201 7.69 2.15 22.32
N VAL A 202 6.75 2.32 21.39
CA VAL A 202 6.29 1.25 20.51
C VAL A 202 7.39 0.83 19.53
N PHE A 203 8.15 1.79 18.99
CA PHE A 203 9.34 1.48 18.18
C PHE A 203 10.44 0.79 18.99
N ASP A 204 10.63 1.17 20.25
CA ASP A 204 11.56 0.50 21.16
C ASP A 204 11.11 -0.94 21.43
N VAL A 205 9.81 -1.24 21.54
CA VAL A 205 9.31 -2.63 21.58
C VAL A 205 9.72 -3.40 20.32
N ILE A 206 9.47 -2.83 19.13
CA ILE A 206 9.84 -3.47 17.86
C ILE A 206 11.36 -3.74 17.79
N GLY A 207 12.18 -2.82 18.31
CA GLY A 207 13.63 -2.96 18.37
C GLY A 207 14.18 -3.85 19.48
N ASN A 208 13.35 -4.39 20.38
CA ASN A 208 13.76 -5.15 21.56
C ASN A 208 13.02 -6.50 21.65
N ASP A 209 13.22 -7.37 20.67
CA ASP A 209 12.77 -8.78 20.67
C ASP A 209 11.26 -9.00 20.55
N PHE A 210 10.56 -8.08 19.88
CA PHE A 210 9.14 -8.25 19.59
C PHE A 210 8.85 -9.09 18.34
N ILE A 211 9.67 -8.91 17.29
CA ILE A 211 9.52 -9.60 16.01
C ILE A 211 10.61 -10.66 15.90
N ASP A 212 11.85 -10.23 15.67
CA ASP A 212 13.01 -11.09 15.50
C ASP A 212 14.35 -10.31 15.60
N ASP A 213 15.46 -11.05 15.52
CA ASP A 213 16.83 -10.49 15.53
C ASP A 213 17.08 -9.48 14.40
N PHE A 214 16.40 -9.61 13.25
CA PHE A 214 16.53 -8.68 12.14
C PHE A 214 16.05 -7.29 12.54
N PHE A 215 14.85 -7.20 13.13
CA PHE A 215 14.31 -5.92 13.59
C PHE A 215 15.01 -5.37 14.83
N ILE A 216 15.62 -6.22 15.68
CA ILE A 216 16.52 -5.77 16.74
C ILE A 216 17.72 -5.03 16.13
N LYS A 217 18.43 -5.67 15.19
CA LYS A 217 19.59 -5.06 14.52
C LYS A 217 19.19 -3.80 13.75
N MET A 218 17.99 -3.78 13.19
CA MET A 218 17.46 -2.62 12.50
C MET A 218 17.07 -1.49 13.44
N SER A 219 16.40 -1.74 14.57
CA SER A 219 15.88 -0.72 15.49
C SER A 219 15.16 0.43 14.75
N PRO A 220 14.03 0.17 14.06
CA PRO A 220 13.33 1.18 13.26
C PRO A 220 12.78 2.31 14.14
N ARG A 221 12.77 3.55 13.63
CA ARG A 221 12.31 4.76 14.34
C ARG A 221 11.14 5.49 13.69
N SER A 222 10.65 4.98 12.56
CA SER A 222 9.49 5.50 11.84
C SER A 222 8.77 4.39 11.08
N LEU A 223 7.56 4.67 10.61
CA LEU A 223 6.81 3.73 9.78
C LEU A 223 7.54 3.47 8.45
N GLU A 224 8.21 4.46 7.87
CA GLU A 224 9.03 4.32 6.67
C GLU A 224 10.22 3.39 6.88
N GLU A 225 10.91 3.50 8.03
CA GLU A 225 12.00 2.58 8.38
C GLU A 225 11.44 1.18 8.60
N LEU A 226 10.36 1.02 9.37
CA LEU A 226 9.70 -0.26 9.57
C LEU A 226 9.32 -0.92 8.24
N THR A 227 8.80 -0.12 7.30
CA THR A 227 8.46 -0.55 5.93
C THR A 227 9.68 -0.99 5.15
N SER A 228 10.78 -0.23 5.21
CA SER A 228 12.05 -0.59 4.56
C SER A 228 12.60 -1.90 5.12
N GLY A 229 12.52 -2.06 6.45
CA GLY A 229 12.88 -3.29 7.14
C GLY A 229 12.06 -4.48 6.68
N TYR A 230 10.75 -4.31 6.61
CA TYR A 230 9.84 -5.37 6.20
C TYR A 230 10.07 -5.82 4.75
N ILE A 231 10.39 -4.90 3.83
CA ILE A 231 10.79 -5.28 2.45
C ILE A 231 12.10 -6.04 2.40
N LEU A 232 13.04 -5.67 3.27
CA LEU A 232 14.39 -6.27 3.34
C LEU A 232 14.45 -7.52 4.22
N HIS A 233 13.33 -7.92 4.82
CA HIS A 233 13.26 -9.02 5.78
C HIS A 233 13.31 -10.38 5.05
N PRO A 234 14.11 -11.38 5.52
CA PRO A 234 14.27 -12.71 4.91
C PRO A 234 13.00 -13.48 4.57
N GLU A 235 11.98 -13.32 5.40
CA GLU A 235 10.67 -13.97 5.22
C GLU A 235 9.68 -13.12 4.42
N SER A 236 10.12 -11.98 3.87
CA SER A 236 9.29 -11.18 2.96
C SER A 236 9.17 -11.86 1.59
N ASP A 237 8.07 -11.57 0.89
CA ASP A 237 7.81 -12.10 -0.45
C ASP A 237 8.89 -11.72 -1.50
N ASN A 238 9.84 -10.86 -1.15
CA ASN A 238 10.95 -10.41 -2.00
C ASN A 238 12.25 -11.21 -1.75
N ILE A 239 12.15 -12.55 -1.72
CA ILE A 239 13.09 -13.63 -1.28
C ILE A 239 14.61 -13.48 -1.62
N TRP A 240 15.02 -12.54 -2.46
CA TRP A 240 16.31 -12.62 -3.16
C TRP A 240 17.35 -11.53 -2.83
N SER A 241 17.12 -10.63 -1.86
CA SER A 241 18.05 -9.52 -1.58
C SER A 241 18.59 -9.43 -0.15
N HIS A 242 18.53 -10.50 0.63
CA HIS A 242 18.39 -10.37 2.08
C HIS A 242 19.59 -9.85 2.86
N LYS A 243 20.76 -10.48 2.76
CA LYS A 243 21.85 -10.13 3.69
C LYS A 243 22.63 -8.90 3.25
N GLU A 244 23.11 -8.89 2.01
CA GLU A 244 23.99 -7.82 1.51
C GLU A 244 23.27 -6.48 1.42
N THR A 245 22.02 -6.46 0.95
CA THR A 245 21.23 -5.23 0.82
C THR A 245 20.86 -4.67 2.19
N PHE A 246 20.50 -5.53 3.15
CA PHE A 246 20.22 -5.10 4.52
C PHE A 246 21.48 -4.57 5.23
N ASP A 247 22.62 -5.28 5.11
CA ASP A 247 23.88 -4.81 5.69
C ASP A 247 24.27 -3.44 5.11
N LEU A 248 24.09 -3.25 3.79
CA LEU A 248 24.30 -1.97 3.12
C LEU A 248 23.31 -0.89 3.60
N TYR A 249 22.04 -1.22 3.81
CA TYR A 249 21.06 -0.29 4.39
C TYR A 249 21.52 0.22 5.76
N ILE A 250 21.93 -0.70 6.65
CA ILE A 250 22.39 -0.37 8.00
C ILE A 250 23.68 0.45 7.96
N GLU A 251 24.61 0.11 7.07
CA GLU A 251 25.84 0.88 6.84
C GLU A 251 25.52 2.32 6.38
N ASN A 252 24.69 2.45 5.34
CA ASN A 252 24.32 3.75 4.76
C ASN A 252 23.53 4.62 5.75
N ARG A 253 22.68 4.01 6.59
CA ARG A 253 21.99 4.73 7.67
C ARG A 253 22.96 5.31 8.69
N ARG A 254 24.00 4.56 9.06
CA ARG A 254 25.04 5.01 10.01
C ARG A 254 25.97 6.07 9.42
N GLN A 255 26.19 6.02 8.11
CA GLN A 255 27.09 6.95 7.41
C GLN A 255 26.41 7.59 6.18
N PRO A 256 25.42 8.49 6.39
CA PRO A 256 24.68 9.09 5.28
C PRO A 256 25.58 9.94 4.36
N ALA A 257 26.62 10.58 4.90
CA ALA A 257 27.36 11.63 4.20
C ALA A 257 28.38 11.13 3.16
N GLN A 258 28.71 9.83 3.10
CA GLN A 258 29.86 9.34 2.30
C GLN A 258 29.53 8.68 0.94
N LYS A 259 28.26 8.42 0.59
CA LYS A 259 27.94 7.63 -0.63
C LYS A 259 26.95 8.25 -1.63
N TYR A 260 26.56 9.52 -1.48
CA TYR A 260 25.61 10.17 -2.40
C TYR A 260 26.31 11.03 -3.47
N PHE A 261 27.06 10.39 -4.37
CA PHE A 261 27.67 11.04 -5.54
C PHE A 261 26.98 10.61 -6.83
N VAL A 262 25.73 11.03 -7.02
CA VAL A 262 25.01 10.97 -8.29
C VAL A 262 23.89 12.01 -8.16
N ASN A 263 23.84 13.02 -9.04
CA ASN A 263 22.76 14.04 -9.21
C ASN A 263 21.72 14.24 -8.06
N GLY A 264 21.51 15.48 -7.61
CA GLY A 264 20.53 15.82 -6.56
C GLY A 264 19.13 15.19 -6.71
N ILE A 265 18.62 15.04 -7.94
CA ILE A 265 17.33 14.38 -8.21
C ILE A 265 17.32 12.90 -7.81
N TYR A 266 18.40 12.16 -8.11
CA TYR A 266 18.52 10.74 -7.77
C TYR A 266 18.61 10.57 -6.25
N ASN A 267 19.41 11.42 -5.60
CA ASN A 267 19.56 11.43 -4.15
C ASN A 267 18.22 11.68 -3.43
N ASP A 268 17.39 12.59 -3.93
CA ASP A 268 16.05 12.82 -3.35
C ASP A 268 15.18 11.56 -3.38
N ILE A 269 15.27 10.76 -4.44
CA ILE A 269 14.45 9.54 -4.62
C ILE A 269 14.83 8.45 -3.61
N ILE A 270 16.13 8.31 -3.32
CA ILE A 270 16.67 7.23 -2.46
C ILE A 270 16.95 7.67 -1.02
N LYS A 271 16.73 8.96 -0.70
CA LYS A 271 17.05 9.54 0.60
C LYS A 271 16.39 8.78 1.76
N THR A 272 15.11 8.45 1.62
CA THR A 272 14.32 7.81 2.68
C THR A 272 14.66 6.33 2.89
N THR A 273 15.40 5.72 1.95
CA THR A 273 15.82 4.31 1.98
C THR A 273 17.33 4.17 2.10
N HIS A 274 17.99 5.24 2.55
CA HIS A 274 19.44 5.32 2.73
C HIS A 274 20.22 4.84 1.50
N GLY A 275 19.83 5.29 0.32
CA GLY A 275 20.58 5.04 -0.92
C GLY A 275 20.19 3.79 -1.70
N LEU A 276 19.15 3.07 -1.27
CA LEU A 276 18.73 1.83 -1.91
C LEU A 276 17.43 2.01 -2.70
N LEU A 277 17.36 1.46 -3.91
CA LEU A 277 16.12 1.38 -4.68
C LEU A 277 15.35 0.11 -4.27
N ILE A 278 14.56 0.19 -3.20
CA ILE A 278 13.81 -0.96 -2.66
C ILE A 278 12.30 -0.87 -2.94
N TYR A 279 11.83 0.28 -3.42
CA TYR A 279 10.43 0.48 -3.79
C TYR A 279 10.22 0.57 -5.30
N GLN A 280 9.12 0.01 -5.77
CA GLN A 280 8.65 0.13 -7.14
C GLN A 280 8.37 1.59 -7.53
N GLU A 281 7.88 2.38 -6.59
CA GLU A 281 7.61 3.81 -6.71
C GLU A 281 8.90 4.60 -6.94
N GLN A 282 10.03 4.18 -6.35
CA GLN A 282 11.33 4.80 -6.61
C GLN A 282 11.81 4.53 -8.03
N ILE A 283 11.60 3.32 -8.56
CA ILE A 283 11.91 2.98 -9.95
C ILE A 283 11.10 3.84 -10.91
N ILE A 284 9.80 4.00 -10.65
CA ILE A 284 8.93 4.90 -11.41
C ILE A 284 9.44 6.34 -11.32
N ALA A 285 9.82 6.81 -10.13
CA ALA A 285 10.36 8.15 -9.93
C ALA A 285 11.67 8.37 -10.69
N VAL A 286 12.57 7.38 -10.76
CA VAL A 286 13.80 7.44 -11.56
C VAL A 286 13.45 7.58 -13.05
N LEU A 287 12.62 6.69 -13.60
CA LEU A 287 12.21 6.74 -15.00
C LEU A 287 11.57 8.09 -15.38
N LYS A 288 10.70 8.63 -14.51
CA LYS A 288 10.00 9.89 -14.72
C LYS A 288 10.90 11.12 -14.54
N ARG A 289 11.56 11.25 -13.39
CA ARG A 289 12.31 12.46 -13.01
C ARG A 289 13.67 12.55 -13.68
N ILE A 290 14.28 11.42 -14.03
CA ILE A 290 15.59 11.34 -14.69
C ILE A 290 15.42 11.02 -16.17
N GLY A 291 14.67 9.96 -16.52
CA GLY A 291 14.52 9.51 -17.91
C GLY A 291 13.54 10.32 -18.76
N GLY A 292 12.58 11.02 -18.15
CA GLY A 292 11.57 11.80 -18.88
C GLY A 292 10.39 10.98 -19.38
N PHE A 293 10.17 9.81 -18.77
CA PHE A 293 9.02 8.97 -19.06
C PHE A 293 7.75 9.58 -18.46
N SER A 294 6.62 9.41 -19.14
CA SER A 294 5.30 9.64 -18.54
C SER A 294 5.02 8.66 -17.38
N PRO A 295 4.04 8.93 -16.49
CA PRO A 295 3.65 7.99 -15.45
C PRO A 295 3.32 6.58 -15.98
N GLU A 296 2.66 6.49 -17.13
CA GLU A 296 2.22 5.24 -17.76
C GLU A 296 3.43 4.45 -18.26
N GLN A 297 4.26 5.11 -19.07
CA GLN A 297 5.49 4.51 -19.61
C GLN A 297 6.42 4.05 -18.48
N SER A 298 6.49 4.81 -17.37
CA SER A 298 7.30 4.45 -16.21
C SER A 298 6.78 3.19 -15.51
N ASN A 299 5.46 3.04 -15.37
CA ASN A 299 4.88 1.83 -14.77
C ASN A 299 5.04 0.61 -15.69
N GLU A 300 4.91 0.78 -17.00
CA GLU A 300 5.18 -0.29 -17.98
C GLU A 300 6.64 -0.72 -17.97
N ALA A 301 7.57 0.24 -18.01
CA ALA A 301 9.00 -0.02 -17.94
C ALA A 301 9.38 -0.73 -16.62
N ARG A 302 8.79 -0.32 -15.49
CA ARG A 302 8.97 -1.02 -14.21
C ARG A 302 8.51 -2.49 -14.29
N ARG A 303 7.37 -2.79 -14.93
CA ARG A 303 6.90 -4.18 -15.11
C ARG A 303 7.90 -4.99 -15.94
N ALA A 304 8.42 -4.41 -17.02
CA ALA A 304 9.41 -5.05 -17.88
C ALA A 304 10.72 -5.36 -17.12
N LEU A 305 11.22 -4.40 -16.35
CA LEU A 305 12.41 -4.55 -15.51
C LEU A 305 12.22 -5.66 -14.47
N GLY A 306 11.08 -5.65 -13.76
CA GLY A 306 10.78 -6.68 -12.75
C GLY A 306 10.63 -8.10 -13.33
N ARG A 307 10.17 -8.23 -14.58
CA ARG A 307 10.03 -9.52 -15.28
C ARG A 307 11.29 -9.96 -16.04
N ARG A 308 12.35 -9.14 -16.07
CA ARG A 308 13.58 -9.38 -16.84
C ARG A 308 13.34 -9.57 -18.34
N ASP A 309 12.45 -8.77 -18.94
CA ASP A 309 12.24 -8.78 -20.39
C ASP A 309 13.45 -8.14 -21.11
N THR A 310 14.43 -8.96 -21.51
CA THR A 310 15.72 -8.49 -22.00
C THR A 310 15.62 -7.62 -23.26
N ALA A 311 14.69 -7.94 -24.17
CA ALA A 311 14.48 -7.18 -25.39
C ALA A 311 13.92 -5.78 -25.06
N LEU A 312 12.90 -5.73 -24.20
CA LEU A 312 12.28 -4.48 -23.80
C LEU A 312 13.19 -3.64 -22.90
N ILE A 313 13.97 -4.26 -22.00
CA ILE A 313 14.93 -3.55 -21.15
C ILE A 313 16.00 -2.83 -21.98
N LYS A 314 16.48 -3.43 -23.07
CA LYS A 314 17.45 -2.78 -23.96
C LYS A 314 16.85 -1.53 -24.62
N ASP A 315 15.61 -1.61 -25.08
CA ASP A 315 14.86 -0.47 -25.63
C ASP A 315 14.63 0.62 -24.57
N ILE A 316 14.15 0.24 -23.38
CA ILE A 316 13.94 1.15 -22.25
C ILE A 316 15.26 1.84 -21.87
N ARG A 317 16.38 1.11 -21.82
CA ARG A 317 17.70 1.68 -21.52
C ARG A 317 18.07 2.74 -22.55
N ASN A 318 17.93 2.43 -23.84
CA ASN A 318 18.23 3.39 -24.90
C ASN A 318 17.38 4.67 -24.75
N LYS A 319 16.07 4.52 -24.55
CA LYS A 319 15.13 5.64 -24.33
C LYS A 319 15.43 6.43 -23.06
N PHE A 320 15.84 5.75 -21.99
CA PHE A 320 16.23 6.39 -20.74
C PHE A 320 17.47 7.26 -20.87
N ILE A 321 18.46 6.82 -21.66
CA ILE A 321 19.70 7.57 -21.85
C ILE A 321 19.49 8.71 -22.86
N TYR A 322 19.04 8.37 -24.07
CA TYR A 322 19.04 9.30 -25.21
C TYR A 322 17.68 9.93 -25.53
N GLY A 323 16.60 9.44 -24.93
CA GLY A 323 15.24 9.88 -25.25
C GLY A 323 14.63 9.16 -26.44
N SER A 324 13.38 9.52 -26.76
CA SER A 324 12.63 9.08 -27.93
C SER A 324 11.57 10.14 -28.24
N GLU A 325 11.77 10.92 -29.30
CA GLU A 325 10.78 11.92 -29.74
C GLU A 325 9.44 11.25 -30.08
N LYS A 326 9.50 10.08 -30.72
CA LYS A 326 8.31 9.28 -31.08
C LYS A 326 7.45 8.96 -29.86
N ASP A 327 8.09 8.66 -28.73
CA ASP A 327 7.40 8.29 -27.49
C ASP A 327 7.25 9.48 -26.53
N GLY A 328 7.69 10.68 -26.90
CA GLY A 328 7.67 11.87 -26.04
C GLY A 328 8.61 11.77 -24.82
N ILE A 329 9.65 10.95 -24.89
CA ILE A 329 10.60 10.73 -23.79
C ILE A 329 11.83 11.62 -24.00
N SER A 330 12.18 12.45 -23.02
CA SER A 330 13.30 13.39 -23.18
C SER A 330 14.68 12.71 -23.09
N GLY A 331 14.83 11.63 -22.33
CA GLY A 331 16.12 11.02 -21.99
C GLY A 331 16.86 11.79 -20.90
N CYS A 332 17.80 11.14 -20.21
CA CYS A 332 18.54 11.76 -19.11
C CYS A 332 19.58 12.78 -19.59
N ILE A 333 20.17 12.56 -20.77
CA ILE A 333 21.21 13.46 -21.33
C ILE A 333 20.66 14.86 -21.59
N SER A 334 19.47 14.96 -22.20
CA SER A 334 18.81 16.25 -22.45
C SER A 334 18.43 16.99 -21.17
N ARG A 335 18.43 16.29 -20.02
CA ARG A 335 18.08 16.79 -18.70
C ARG A 335 19.28 17.06 -17.81
N GLY A 336 20.49 17.08 -18.40
CA GLY A 336 21.73 17.46 -17.73
C GLY A 336 22.41 16.34 -16.94
N ILE A 337 22.09 15.07 -17.24
CA ILE A 337 22.78 13.90 -16.66
C ILE A 337 23.70 13.31 -17.71
N THR A 338 24.97 13.08 -17.34
CA THR A 338 25.93 12.52 -18.30
C THR A 338 25.55 11.09 -18.70
N GLU A 339 26.02 10.64 -19.85
CA GLU A 339 25.76 9.29 -20.34
C GLU A 339 26.28 8.21 -19.36
N ASP A 340 27.45 8.41 -18.76
CA ASP A 340 28.05 7.48 -17.79
C ASP A 340 27.22 7.41 -16.50
N GLU A 341 26.77 8.56 -15.99
CA GLU A 341 25.87 8.61 -14.83
C GLU A 341 24.54 7.94 -15.14
N GLY A 342 23.94 8.24 -16.30
CA GLY A 342 22.69 7.62 -16.74
C GLY A 342 22.80 6.10 -16.83
N ASN A 343 23.89 5.59 -17.42
CA ASN A 343 24.15 4.16 -17.52
C ASN A 343 24.36 3.50 -16.15
N SER A 344 25.03 4.20 -15.24
CA SER A 344 25.24 3.74 -13.86
C SER A 344 23.91 3.63 -13.11
N ILE A 345 23.09 4.68 -13.16
CA ILE A 345 21.74 4.71 -12.56
C ILE A 345 20.87 3.59 -13.13
N PHE A 346 20.83 3.44 -14.45
CA PHE A 346 20.01 2.42 -15.09
C PHE A 346 20.44 1.01 -14.68
N THR A 347 21.75 0.77 -14.59
CA THR A 347 22.28 -0.54 -14.19
C THR A 347 21.93 -0.89 -12.74
N ILE A 348 21.92 0.08 -11.83
CA ILE A 348 21.43 -0.11 -10.46
C ILE A 348 19.94 -0.39 -10.47
N MET A 349 19.15 0.43 -11.18
CA MET A 349 17.70 0.28 -11.29
C MET A 349 17.30 -1.09 -11.85
N GLU A 350 17.95 -1.56 -12.92
CA GLU A 350 17.71 -2.88 -13.54
C GLU A 350 17.94 -4.03 -12.55
N LYS A 351 19.04 -3.98 -11.80
CA LYS A 351 19.35 -5.00 -10.77
C LYS A 351 18.31 -4.99 -9.65
N MET A 352 17.91 -3.81 -9.20
CA MET A 352 17.03 -3.66 -8.04
C MET A 352 15.55 -3.88 -8.37
N ALA A 353 15.13 -3.70 -9.63
CA ALA A 353 13.73 -3.80 -10.02
C ALA A 353 13.09 -5.17 -9.79
N ILE A 354 13.90 -6.23 -9.73
CA ILE A 354 13.44 -7.59 -9.43
C ILE A 354 13.06 -7.74 -7.95
N TYR A 355 13.67 -6.95 -7.07
CA TYR A 355 13.51 -7.04 -5.61
C TYR A 355 12.65 -5.93 -5.03
N ALA A 356 12.33 -4.91 -5.83
CA ALA A 356 11.57 -3.77 -5.38
C ALA A 356 10.12 -4.13 -5.05
N GLY A 357 9.70 -3.83 -3.82
CA GLY A 357 8.35 -4.03 -3.33
C GLY A 357 7.41 -2.88 -3.68
N ASN A 358 6.10 -3.14 -3.68
CA ASN A 358 5.09 -2.08 -3.77
C ASN A 358 5.01 -1.33 -2.42
N LYS A 359 5.40 -0.06 -2.37
CA LYS A 359 5.48 0.71 -1.13
C LYS A 359 4.16 0.74 -0.36
N SER A 360 3.02 0.96 -1.02
CA SER A 360 1.72 1.07 -0.33
C SER A 360 1.32 -0.25 0.36
N HIS A 361 1.67 -1.37 -0.27
CA HIS A 361 1.41 -2.70 0.28
C HIS A 361 2.22 -2.97 1.55
N PHE A 362 3.54 -2.83 1.46
CA PHE A 362 4.45 -3.08 2.57
C PHE A 362 4.23 -2.10 3.72
N MET A 363 3.85 -0.85 3.42
CA MET A 363 3.58 0.15 4.44
C MET A 363 2.28 -0.14 5.18
N SER A 364 1.24 -0.61 4.49
CA SER A 364 0.01 -1.06 5.16
C SER A 364 0.28 -2.24 6.09
N TYR A 365 1.15 -3.16 5.71
CA TYR A 365 1.52 -4.30 6.58
C TYR A 365 2.36 -3.83 7.77
N SER A 366 3.22 -2.83 7.56
CA SER A 366 3.98 -2.20 8.63
C SER A 366 3.06 -1.51 9.65
N MET A 367 1.91 -0.97 9.24
CA MET A 367 0.90 -0.47 10.17
C MET A 367 0.34 -1.57 11.07
N LEU A 368 0.08 -2.77 10.53
CA LEU A 368 -0.36 -3.92 11.33
C LEU A 368 0.72 -4.35 12.34
N ILE A 369 1.98 -4.41 11.91
CA ILE A 369 3.11 -4.71 12.80
C ILE A 369 3.18 -3.68 13.93
N TYR A 370 3.06 -2.40 13.60
CA TYR A 370 3.05 -1.33 14.58
C TYR A 370 1.87 -1.43 15.55
N GLN A 371 0.66 -1.71 15.05
CA GLN A 371 -0.54 -1.90 15.88
C GLN A 371 -0.40 -3.09 16.85
N LYS A 372 0.20 -4.20 16.40
CA LYS A 372 0.53 -5.33 17.28
C LYS A 372 1.48 -4.90 18.40
N ALA A 373 2.56 -4.19 18.05
CA ALA A 373 3.54 -3.70 19.04
C ALA A 373 2.89 -2.70 20.02
N TRP A 374 2.01 -1.83 19.52
CA TRP A 374 1.25 -0.88 20.33
C TRP A 374 0.36 -1.60 21.34
N LEU A 375 -0.38 -2.62 20.90
CA LEU A 375 -1.20 -3.46 21.79
C LEU A 375 -0.34 -4.21 22.81
N ASN A 376 0.81 -4.76 22.39
CA ASN A 376 1.73 -5.43 23.28
C ASN A 376 2.29 -4.49 24.38
N TYR A 377 2.56 -3.23 24.03
CA TYR A 377 3.08 -2.25 24.97
C TYR A 377 2.02 -1.75 25.95
N TYR A 378 0.84 -1.36 25.47
CA TYR A 378 -0.21 -0.74 26.29
C TYR A 378 -1.17 -1.75 26.95
N TYR A 379 -1.30 -2.95 26.37
CA TYR A 379 -2.19 -4.03 26.82
C TYR A 379 -1.44 -5.39 26.83
N PRO A 380 -0.32 -5.49 27.55
CA PRO A 380 0.57 -6.66 27.47
C PRO A 380 -0.09 -7.97 27.91
N ASP A 381 -0.96 -7.94 28.92
CA ASP A 381 -1.59 -9.15 29.47
C ASP A 381 -2.65 -9.70 28.52
N GLU A 382 -3.48 -8.83 27.96
CA GLU A 382 -4.49 -9.20 26.95
C GLU A 382 -3.82 -9.65 25.66
N TYR A 383 -2.76 -8.95 25.22
CA TYR A 383 -2.01 -9.33 24.03
C TYR A 383 -1.35 -10.71 24.19
N LYS A 384 -0.69 -10.98 25.32
CA LYS A 384 -0.07 -12.30 25.58
C LYS A 384 -1.11 -13.42 25.66
N THR A 385 -2.26 -13.14 26.25
CA THR A 385 -3.38 -14.09 26.29
C THR A 385 -3.88 -14.40 24.89
N ALA A 386 -4.15 -13.37 24.07
CA ALA A 386 -4.53 -13.53 22.67
C ALA A 386 -3.46 -14.29 21.86
N PHE A 387 -2.19 -13.96 22.06
CA PHE A 387 -1.07 -14.61 21.37
C PHE A 387 -1.03 -16.11 21.65
N SER A 388 -1.16 -16.50 22.92
CA SER A 388 -1.23 -17.91 23.33
C SER A 388 -2.41 -18.63 22.69
N GLU A 389 -3.60 -18.02 22.71
CA GLU A 389 -4.81 -18.61 22.11
C GLU A 389 -4.68 -18.80 20.59
N VAL A 390 -4.21 -17.77 19.87
CA VAL A 390 -4.07 -17.80 18.40
C VAL A 390 -3.00 -18.80 17.96
N CYS A 391 -1.84 -18.81 18.63
CA CYS A 391 -0.76 -19.77 18.34
C CYS A 391 -1.24 -21.23 18.50
N ASN A 392 -1.97 -21.51 19.60
CA ASN A 392 -2.47 -22.86 19.88
C ASN A 392 -3.55 -23.30 18.87
N GLN A 393 -4.44 -22.40 18.47
CA GLN A 393 -5.55 -22.71 17.57
C GLN A 393 -5.11 -22.92 16.12
N HIS A 394 -4.14 -22.13 15.63
CA HIS A 394 -3.83 -22.08 14.20
C HIS A 394 -2.47 -22.66 13.82
N LYS A 395 -1.62 -23.07 14.77
CA LYS A 395 -0.25 -23.57 14.51
C LYS A 395 0.60 -22.60 13.65
N VAL A 396 0.34 -21.30 13.76
CA VAL A 396 1.03 -20.25 12.98
C VAL A 396 2.17 -19.66 13.81
N ARG A 397 3.31 -19.36 13.16
CA ARG A 397 4.31 -18.44 13.73
C ARG A 397 3.67 -17.05 13.80
N CYS A 398 3.28 -16.63 15.00
CA CYS A 398 2.62 -15.34 15.21
C CYS A 398 3.59 -14.19 15.54
N SER A 399 4.89 -14.51 15.70
CA SER A 399 6.01 -13.55 15.85
C SER A 399 6.18 -12.73 14.57
#